data_AF-A0A668RH86-F1
#
_entry.id   AF-A0A668RH86-F1
#
_cell.length_a   1.000
_cell.length_b   1.000
_cell.length_c   1.000
_cell.angle_alpha   90.00
_cell.angle_beta   90.00
_cell.angle_gamma   90.00
#
_symmetry.space_group_name_H-M   'P 1'
#
loop_
_entity.id
_entity.type
_entity.pdbx_description
1 polymer ?
#
loop_
_entity_poly.entity_id
_entity_poly.type
_entity_poly.pdbx_seq_one_letter_code
_entity_poly.pdbx_strand_id
1 'polypeptide(L)'
;LGTTWVSYILDLLYFGHTGPDRQTSIPLNDRVPFLEFEKLPTTPRLIKTHLPVQFVPQSFWQQRCRIIYVARNAKDNVVSYFHFARMNSALPEPGDWSSYLQEFMEGKSDEFCLVLV
;
A
#
# COMPACT_ATOMS: atom_id res chain seq x y z
N LEU A 1 -5.28 -7.04 -0.62
CA LEU A 1 -5.45 -5.89 0.32
C LEU A 1 -6.19 -4.72 -0.33
N GLY A 2 -6.77 -3.82 0.48
CA GLY A 2 -7.61 -2.68 0.07
C GLY A 2 -6.90 -1.32 0.03
N THR A 3 -5.57 -1.31 -0.18
CA THR A 3 -4.72 -0.11 -0.10
C THR A 3 -5.21 1.05 -0.97
N THR A 4 -5.57 0.76 -2.22
CA THR A 4 -6.11 1.76 -3.16
C THR A 4 -7.37 2.42 -2.62
N TRP A 5 -8.28 1.63 -2.05
CA TRP A 5 -9.56 2.13 -1.55
C TRP A 5 -9.38 3.05 -0.34
N VAL A 6 -8.58 2.62 0.65
CA VAL A 6 -8.32 3.43 1.85
C VAL A 6 -7.50 4.68 1.52
N SER A 7 -6.52 4.58 0.63
CA SER A 7 -5.75 5.76 0.16
C SER A 7 -6.68 6.78 -0.49
N TYR A 8 -7.63 6.33 -1.31
CA TYR A 8 -8.60 7.21 -1.96
C TYR A 8 -9.54 7.86 -0.94
N ILE A 9 -10.09 7.10 0.00
CA ILE A 9 -10.96 7.63 1.07
C ILE A 9 -10.21 8.70 1.88
N LEU A 10 -8.97 8.43 2.29
CA LEU A 10 -8.19 9.39 3.08
C LEU A 10 -7.87 10.65 2.27
N ASP A 11 -7.49 10.52 0.99
CA ASP A 11 -7.26 11.68 0.14
C ASP A 11 -8.53 12.54 0.00
N LEU A 12 -9.70 11.93 -0.17
CA LEU A 12 -10.99 12.64 -0.18
C LEU A 12 -11.27 13.38 1.13
N LEU A 13 -11.07 12.70 2.27
CA LEU A 13 -11.35 13.28 3.58
C LEU A 13 -10.42 14.47 3.88
N TYR A 14 -9.15 14.38 3.51
CA TYR A 14 -8.15 15.42 3.79
C TYR A 14 -8.17 16.57 2.79
N PHE A 15 -8.35 16.27 1.50
CA PHE A 15 -8.13 17.23 0.41
C PHE A 15 -9.36 17.48 -0.48
N GLY A 16 -10.45 16.70 -0.32
CA GLY A 16 -11.63 16.80 -1.19
C GLY A 16 -12.28 18.18 -1.22
N HIS A 17 -12.21 18.93 -0.11
CA HIS A 17 -12.75 20.29 -0.03
C HIS A 17 -11.77 21.37 -0.53
N THR A 18 -10.46 21.14 -0.40
CA THR A 18 -9.41 22.13 -0.71
C THR A 18 -8.81 21.98 -2.10
N GLY A 19 -9.01 20.84 -2.75
CA GLY A 19 -8.45 20.54 -4.07
C GLY A 19 -9.31 19.51 -4.81
N PRO A 20 -10.55 19.87 -5.20
CA PRO A 20 -11.50 18.93 -5.82
C PRO A 20 -10.95 18.32 -7.13
N ASP A 21 -10.20 19.10 -7.92
CA ASP A 21 -9.63 18.66 -9.20
C ASP A 21 -8.45 17.69 -9.05
N ARG A 22 -7.90 17.53 -7.84
CA ARG A 22 -6.78 16.60 -7.59
C ARG A 22 -7.14 15.15 -7.92
N GLN A 23 -8.41 14.78 -7.77
CA GLN A 23 -8.88 13.42 -7.98
C GLN A 23 -8.79 12.98 -9.45
N THR A 24 -9.04 13.92 -10.36
CA THR A 24 -9.05 13.68 -11.80
C THR A 24 -7.72 14.04 -12.46
N SER A 25 -6.95 14.92 -11.83
CA SER A 25 -5.73 15.49 -12.42
C SER A 25 -4.44 14.80 -11.97
N ILE A 26 -4.44 14.07 -10.84
CA ILE A 26 -3.23 13.46 -10.26
C ILE A 26 -3.47 11.97 -9.96
N PRO A 27 -2.63 11.06 -10.48
CA PRO A 27 -2.69 9.64 -10.14
C PRO A 27 -2.62 9.41 -8.62
N LEU A 28 -3.36 8.43 -8.12
CA LEU A 28 -3.43 8.16 -6.67
C LEU A 28 -2.05 7.84 -6.06
N ASN A 29 -1.17 7.18 -6.83
CA ASN A 29 0.19 6.87 -6.37
C ASN A 29 1.06 8.11 -6.18
N ASP A 30 0.75 9.23 -6.83
CA ASP A 30 1.48 10.49 -6.63
C ASP A 30 0.83 11.33 -5.52
N ARG A 31 -0.48 11.15 -5.27
CA ARG A 31 -1.21 11.78 -4.17
C ARG A 31 -0.87 11.16 -2.81
N VAL A 32 -0.77 9.84 -2.76
CA VAL A 32 -0.44 9.04 -1.57
C VAL A 32 0.73 8.11 -1.94
N PRO A 33 1.98 8.61 -1.90
CA PRO A 33 3.14 7.87 -2.35
C PRO A 33 3.51 6.72 -1.41
N PHE A 34 4.16 5.71 -1.98
CA PHE A 34 4.81 4.64 -1.23
C PHE A 34 6.10 5.16 -0.59
N LEU A 35 6.28 4.86 0.70
CA LEU A 35 7.47 5.20 1.49
C LEU A 35 8.76 4.62 0.89
N GLU A 36 8.66 3.49 0.21
CA GLU A 36 9.74 2.73 -0.37
C GLU A 36 10.33 3.37 -1.64
N PHE A 37 9.71 4.43 -2.18
CA PHE A 37 10.19 5.13 -3.37
C PHE A 37 10.88 6.46 -3.02
N GLU A 38 12.00 6.73 -3.69
CA GLU A 38 12.97 7.80 -3.33
C GLU A 38 12.44 9.25 -3.44
N LYS A 39 11.29 9.47 -4.09
CA LYS A 39 10.74 10.81 -4.34
C LYS A 39 9.53 11.10 -3.46
N LEU A 40 9.74 11.14 -2.15
CA LEU A 40 8.72 11.68 -1.26
C LEU A 40 8.67 13.21 -1.42
N PRO A 41 7.49 13.80 -1.72
CA PRO A 41 7.36 15.25 -1.73
C PRO A 41 7.71 15.84 -0.36
N THR A 42 8.12 17.11 -0.32
CA THR A 42 8.40 17.83 0.94
C THR A 42 7.17 18.00 1.83
N THR A 43 5.97 17.75 1.29
CA THR A 43 4.69 17.71 2.00
C THR A 43 3.70 16.75 1.32
N PRO A 44 3.67 15.47 1.72
CA PRO A 44 2.40 14.75 1.76
C PRO A 44 2.06 14.42 3.21
N ARG A 45 0.83 14.75 3.61
CA ARG A 45 0.27 14.32 4.92
C ARG A 45 -0.25 12.88 4.90
N LEU A 46 -0.13 12.19 3.75
CA LEU A 46 -0.59 10.82 3.56
C LEU A 46 0.51 10.05 2.84
N ILE A 47 1.04 9.02 3.49
CA ILE A 47 2.07 8.11 2.95
C ILE A 47 1.54 6.70 3.14
N LYS A 48 1.88 5.78 2.23
CA LYS A 48 1.56 4.36 2.40
C LYS A 48 2.83 3.53 2.36
N THR A 49 2.80 2.35 2.97
CA THR A 49 3.92 1.42 2.97
C THR A 49 3.41 -0.01 3.10
N HIS A 50 4.15 -0.93 2.48
CA HIS A 50 4.03 -2.36 2.71
C HIS A 50 5.15 -2.92 3.58
N LEU A 51 6.05 -2.06 4.07
CA LEU A 51 7.13 -2.46 4.96
C LEU A 51 6.59 -3.08 6.25
N PRO A 52 7.16 -4.21 6.68
CA PRO A 52 7.05 -4.67 8.05
C PRO A 52 7.44 -3.57 9.05
N VAL A 53 6.81 -3.57 10.23
CA VAL A 53 6.97 -2.53 11.25
C VAL A 53 8.42 -2.23 11.61
N GLN A 54 9.29 -3.26 11.59
CA GLN A 54 10.71 -3.15 11.88
C GLN A 54 11.50 -2.32 10.86
N PHE A 55 10.98 -2.13 9.65
CA PHE A 55 11.62 -1.36 8.59
C PHE A 55 11.04 0.06 8.43
N VAL A 56 10.00 0.40 9.20
CA VAL A 56 9.44 1.76 9.21
C VAL A 56 10.43 2.71 9.90
N PRO A 57 10.80 3.87 9.29
CA PRO A 57 11.80 4.76 9.84
C PRO A 57 11.48 5.26 11.25
N GLN A 58 12.50 5.38 12.09
CA GLN A 58 12.32 5.74 13.50
C GLN A 58 11.63 7.11 13.70
N SER A 59 11.82 8.03 12.75
CA SER A 59 11.21 9.35 12.74
C SER A 59 9.69 9.31 12.83
N PHE A 60 9.02 8.32 12.21
CA PHE A 60 7.56 8.18 12.27
C PHE A 60 7.06 7.99 13.70
N TRP A 61 7.78 7.19 14.49
CA TRP A 61 7.44 6.93 15.89
C TRP A 61 7.72 8.16 16.77
N GLN A 62 8.84 8.84 16.51
CA GLN A 62 9.24 10.04 17.26
C GLN A 62 8.29 11.23 17.01
N GLN A 63 7.83 11.38 15.77
CA GLN A 63 6.90 12.44 15.36
C GLN A 63 5.43 12.13 15.68
N ARG A 64 5.14 10.95 16.26
CA ARG A 64 3.79 10.51 16.61
C ARG A 64 2.82 10.55 15.42
N CYS A 65 3.29 10.08 14.26
CA CYS A 65 2.42 9.90 13.09
C CYS A 65 1.23 8.99 13.45
N ARG A 66 0.08 9.27 12.83
CA ARG A 66 -1.12 8.44 12.98
C ARG A 66 -1.00 7.27 12.00
N ILE A 67 -1.41 6.10 12.45
CA ILE A 67 -1.26 4.87 11.66
C ILE A 67 -2.62 4.24 11.44
N ILE A 68 -2.93 3.94 10.18
CA ILE A 68 -4.12 3.19 9.78
C ILE A 68 -3.63 1.89 9.16
N TYR A 69 -3.89 0.79 9.86
CA TYR A 69 -3.61 -0.55 9.36
C TYR A 69 -4.85 -1.14 8.70
N VAL A 70 -4.67 -1.77 7.54
CA VAL A 70 -5.77 -2.38 6.79
C VAL A 70 -5.48 -3.87 6.65
N ALA A 71 -6.35 -4.70 7.22
CA ALA A 71 -6.31 -6.15 7.08
C ALA A 71 -7.43 -6.64 6.17
N ARG A 72 -7.19 -7.76 5.47
CA ARG A 72 -8.20 -8.52 4.73
C ARG A 72 -8.00 -10.00 5.03
N ASN A 73 -9.05 -10.80 4.85
CA ASN A 73 -8.95 -12.25 4.98
C ASN A 73 -7.82 -12.81 4.09
N ALA A 74 -6.96 -13.65 4.67
CA ALA A 74 -5.79 -14.21 3.98
C ALA A 74 -6.16 -15.01 2.73
N LYS A 75 -7.29 -15.72 2.73
CA LYS A 75 -7.79 -16.50 1.59
C LYS A 75 -8.14 -15.61 0.40
N ASP A 76 -8.74 -14.45 0.67
CA ASP A 76 -9.06 -13.49 -0.39
C ASP A 76 -7.82 -12.74 -0.87
N ASN A 77 -6.86 -12.51 0.03
CA ASN A 77 -5.60 -11.84 -0.30
C ASN A 77 -4.76 -12.68 -1.26
N VAL A 78 -4.53 -13.97 -0.97
CA VAL A 78 -3.68 -14.83 -1.81
C VAL A 78 -4.21 -14.96 -3.24
N VAL A 79 -5.53 -15.08 -3.41
CA VAL A 79 -6.15 -15.10 -4.75
C VAL A 79 -5.93 -13.77 -5.46
N SER A 80 -6.20 -12.66 -4.76
CA SER A 80 -6.01 -11.32 -5.33
C SER A 80 -4.57 -11.03 -5.73
N TYR A 81 -3.60 -11.47 -4.92
CA TYR A 81 -2.19 -11.20 -5.14
C TYR A 81 -1.60 -12.06 -6.26
N PHE A 82 -2.03 -13.32 -6.38
CA PHE A 82 -1.69 -14.17 -7.52
C PHE A 82 -2.05 -13.52 -8.85
N HIS A 83 -3.29 -13.01 -8.97
CA HIS A 83 -3.71 -12.31 -10.18
C HIS A 83 -2.99 -10.98 -10.37
N PHE A 84 -2.70 -10.25 -9.29
CA PHE A 84 -1.91 -9.03 -9.37
C PHE A 84 -0.50 -9.28 -9.92
N ALA A 85 0.20 -10.30 -9.43
CA ALA A 85 1.52 -10.69 -9.90
C ALA A 85 1.52 -11.03 -11.41
N ARG A 86 0.47 -11.70 -11.91
CA ARG A 86 0.34 -12.00 -13.36
C ARG A 86 0.11 -10.77 -14.24
N MET A 87 -0.41 -9.68 -13.68
CA MET A 87 -0.68 -8.44 -14.42
C MET A 87 0.47 -7.43 -14.34
N ASN A 88 1.27 -7.50 -13.28
CA ASN A 88 2.31 -6.52 -12.99
C ASN A 88 3.68 -7.05 -13.41
N SER A 89 4.17 -6.60 -14.56
CA SER A 89 5.47 -7.01 -15.11
C SER A 89 6.69 -6.61 -14.27
N ALA A 90 6.50 -5.78 -13.23
CA ALA A 90 7.56 -5.47 -12.27
C ALA A 90 7.74 -6.57 -11.19
N LEU A 91 6.81 -7.51 -11.09
CA LEU A 91 6.89 -8.64 -10.16
C LEU A 91 7.38 -9.90 -10.88
N PRO A 92 8.02 -10.84 -10.15
CA PRO A 92 8.31 -12.16 -10.69
C PRO A 92 7.04 -12.87 -11.15
N GLU A 93 7.15 -13.67 -12.21
CA GLU A 93 6.06 -14.54 -12.67
C GLU A 93 5.62 -15.48 -11.54
N PRO A 94 4.32 -15.51 -11.18
CA PRO A 94 3.85 -16.24 -10.00
C PRO A 94 3.74 -17.76 -10.22
N GLY A 95 3.96 -18.24 -11.45
CA GLY A 95 3.90 -19.67 -11.76
C GLY A 95 2.50 -20.26 -11.65
N ASP A 96 2.43 -21.54 -11.26
CA ASP A 96 1.16 -22.23 -11.06
C ASP A 96 0.53 -21.91 -9.70
N TRP A 97 -0.79 -21.99 -9.64
CA TRP A 97 -1.55 -21.64 -8.44
C TRP A 97 -1.19 -22.48 -7.21
N SER A 98 -0.87 -23.77 -7.38
CA SER A 98 -0.64 -24.67 -6.25
C SER A 98 0.67 -24.35 -5.56
N SER A 99 1.73 -24.15 -6.34
CA SER A 99 3.04 -23.71 -5.84
C SER A 99 2.95 -22.33 -5.19
N TYR A 100 2.26 -21.39 -5.84
CA TYR A 100 2.07 -20.04 -5.30
C TYR A 100 1.35 -20.03 -3.95
N LEU A 101 0.27 -20.82 -3.82
CA LEU A 101 -0.47 -20.94 -2.57
C LEU A 101 0.40 -21.55 -1.46
N GLN A 102 1.22 -22.54 -1.78
CA GLN A 102 2.16 -23.16 -0.84
C GLN A 102 3.20 -22.15 -0.35
N GLU A 103 3.81 -21.40 -1.25
CA GLU A 103 4.78 -20.34 -0.90
C GLU A 103 4.15 -19.24 -0.04
N PHE A 104 2.91 -18.84 -0.35
CA PHE A 104 2.16 -17.89 0.45
C PHE A 104 1.93 -18.40 1.89
N MET A 105 1.55 -19.68 2.06
CA MET A 105 1.36 -20.29 3.38
C MET A 105 2.66 -20.41 4.18
N GLU A 106 3.80 -20.56 3.49
CA GLU A 106 5.14 -20.58 4.11
C GLU A 106 5.65 -19.20 4.51
N GLY A 107 4.88 -18.13 4.24
CA GLY A 107 5.26 -16.75 4.56
C GLY A 107 6.38 -16.21 3.68
N LYS A 108 6.61 -16.81 2.51
CA LYS A 108 7.60 -16.32 1.52
C LYS A 108 7.09 -15.11 0.72
N SER A 109 5.81 -14.76 0.92
CA SER A 109 5.14 -13.60 0.34
C SER A 109 4.79 -12.62 1.46
N ASP A 110 5.53 -11.52 1.56
CA ASP A 110 5.27 -10.47 2.54
C ASP A 110 4.03 -9.64 2.13
N GLU A 111 2.99 -9.64 2.97
CA GLU A 111 1.79 -8.82 2.75
C GLU A 111 1.33 -8.12 4.03
N PHE A 112 1.87 -6.92 4.27
CA PHE A 112 1.30 -5.97 5.23
C PHE A 112 1.02 -4.67 4.49
N CYS A 113 -0.09 -3.98 4.77
CA CYS A 113 -0.25 -2.60 4.30
C CYS A 113 -0.56 -1.68 5.48
N LEU A 114 0.35 -0.73 5.67
CA LEU A 114 0.23 0.36 6.62
C LEU A 114 0.03 1.65 5.81
N VAL A 115 -1.05 2.37 6.08
CA VAL A 115 -1.19 3.75 5.63
C VAL A 115 -0.83 4.65 6.81
N LEU A 116 0.19 5.47 6.61
CA LEU A 116 0.74 6.40 7.59
C LEU A 116 0.22 7.82 7.28
N VAL A 117 -0.28 8.49 8.31
CA VAL A 117 -0.89 9.82 8.27
C VAL A 117 -0.14 10.76 9.21
#